data_AF-A5BXV4-F1
#
_entry.id   AF-A5BXV4-F1
#
_cell.length_a   1.000
_cell.length_b   1.000
_cell.length_c   1.000
_cell.angle_alpha   90.00
_cell.angle_beta   90.00
_cell.angle_gamma   90.00
#
_symmetry.space_group_name_H-M   'P 1'
#
loop_
_entity.id
_entity.type
_entity.pdbx_description
1 polymer ?
#
loop_
_entity_poly.entity_id
_entity_poly.type
_entity_poly.pdbx_seq_one_letter_code
_entity_poly.pdbx_strand_id
1 'polypeptide(L)'
;MATADKNLIGHLVPAMKALHNALVLAKITDIKVSTPHSLGILSMSEPPSVGRFRRGYDKVIFAPMLEFHRQTKSPFMVNPYPYFGFSPNMLNYCIFKPNRGVHDKFTGITYTNMFDAQMDAVYSAMKVLGYGDVEIMVAETGWPSLGDPNQVGVNLENAATYNGNLLKHISSGKGTPLMPNRRFQTYLFSLFNENLKPGSTAERNFGLFRPDFTPVYDIGILKQSAGGAPTPTVPSGKKWCVPKPDATDEALQSNINYVCSTGVDCKPIQPGGACYDPNTIRSHASYAMNAYYQTSGRHDFNCDFANTGVLATSDPSHGPCQYIS
;
A
#
# COMPACT_ATOMS: atom_id res chain seq x y z
N MET A 1 7.50 -13.41 -2.96
CA MET A 1 7.91 -14.82 -2.74
C MET A 1 9.40 -14.93 -3.02
N ALA A 2 10.21 -15.41 -2.07
CA ALA A 2 11.56 -15.86 -2.38
C ALA A 2 11.43 -17.20 -3.12
N THR A 3 11.91 -17.30 -4.36
CA THR A 3 11.92 -18.57 -5.07
C THR A 3 12.80 -19.56 -4.30
N ALA A 4 12.29 -20.77 -4.04
CA ALA A 4 13.08 -21.85 -3.46
C ALA A 4 13.90 -22.60 -4.53
N ASP A 5 13.83 -22.15 -5.79
CA ASP A 5 14.54 -22.73 -6.92
C ASP A 5 16.05 -22.44 -6.82
N LYS A 6 16.81 -23.47 -6.46
CA LYS A 6 18.27 -23.40 -6.33
C LYS A 6 18.97 -23.10 -7.66
N ASN A 7 18.38 -23.47 -8.79
CA ASN A 7 18.97 -23.18 -10.10
C ASN A 7 18.87 -21.68 -10.38
N LEU A 8 17.71 -21.07 -10.16
CA LEU A 8 17.57 -19.61 -10.32
C LEU A 8 18.49 -18.84 -9.36
N ILE A 9 18.55 -19.24 -8.10
CA ILE A 9 19.43 -18.62 -7.10
C ILE A 9 20.91 -18.72 -7.53
N GLY A 10 21.37 -19.91 -7.90
CA GLY A 10 22.77 -20.15 -8.25
C GLY A 10 23.23 -19.42 -9.52
N HIS A 11 22.33 -19.17 -10.47
CA HIS A 11 22.65 -18.51 -11.74
C HIS A 11 22.43 -17.00 -11.73
N LEU A 12 21.88 -16.42 -10.65
CA LEU A 12 21.55 -15.01 -10.58
C LEU A 12 22.78 -14.10 -10.76
N VAL A 13 23.84 -14.31 -9.97
CA VAL A 13 25.06 -13.49 -10.06
C VAL A 13 25.80 -13.69 -11.40
N PRO A 14 25.97 -14.92 -11.92
CA PRO A 14 26.46 -15.13 -13.29
C PRO A 14 25.65 -14.37 -14.35
N ALA A 15 24.31 -14.39 -14.27
CA ALA A 15 23.44 -13.67 -15.20
C ALA A 15 23.63 -12.16 -15.11
N MET A 16 23.74 -11.60 -13.89
CA MET A 16 24.02 -10.17 -13.69
C MET A 16 25.35 -9.75 -14.34
N LYS A 17 26.41 -10.56 -14.17
CA LYS A 17 27.71 -10.33 -14.80
C LYS A 17 27.63 -10.39 -16.33
N ALA A 18 26.94 -11.38 -16.87
CA ALA A 18 26.75 -11.51 -18.31
C ALA A 18 26.01 -10.31 -18.92
N LEU A 19 24.93 -9.85 -18.28
CA LEU A 19 24.18 -8.67 -18.71
C LEU A 19 25.03 -7.40 -18.64
N HIS A 20 25.81 -7.21 -17.57
CA HIS A 20 26.70 -6.06 -17.47
C HIS A 20 27.77 -6.07 -18.57
N ASN A 21 28.38 -7.23 -18.84
CA ASN A 21 29.36 -7.37 -19.92
C ASN A 21 28.75 -7.06 -21.30
N ALA A 22 27.51 -7.49 -21.55
CA ALA A 22 26.80 -7.16 -22.78
C ALA A 22 26.57 -5.65 -22.93
N LEU A 23 26.19 -4.95 -21.86
CA LEU A 23 26.07 -3.48 -21.86
C LEU A 23 27.41 -2.80 -22.15
N VAL A 24 28.50 -3.26 -21.55
CA VAL A 24 29.86 -2.73 -21.80
C VAL A 24 30.26 -2.92 -23.26
N LEU A 25 30.04 -4.11 -23.84
CA LEU A 25 30.32 -4.38 -25.25
C LEU A 25 29.48 -3.53 -26.20
N ALA A 26 28.22 -3.27 -25.83
CA ALA A 26 27.31 -2.37 -26.54
C ALA A 26 27.63 -0.88 -26.32
N LYS A 27 28.63 -0.54 -25.49
CA LYS A 27 29.00 0.83 -25.10
C LYS A 27 27.87 1.59 -24.39
N ILE A 28 27.00 0.88 -23.67
CA ILE A 28 25.94 1.43 -22.83
C ILE A 28 26.46 1.50 -21.38
N THR A 29 26.80 2.69 -20.90
CA THR A 29 27.50 2.88 -19.60
C THR A 29 26.61 3.42 -18.48
N ASP A 30 25.45 3.95 -18.84
CA ASP A 30 24.46 4.60 -17.98
C ASP A 30 23.42 3.64 -17.39
N ILE A 31 23.19 2.48 -18.03
CA ILE A 31 22.31 1.43 -17.50
C ILE A 31 23.06 0.56 -16.47
N LYS A 32 22.50 0.44 -15.27
CA LYS A 32 23.05 -0.39 -14.18
C LYS A 32 22.24 -1.69 -14.02
N VAL A 33 22.95 -2.80 -13.81
CA VAL A 33 22.34 -4.11 -13.56
C VAL A 33 22.16 -4.32 -12.06
N SER A 34 20.96 -4.72 -11.64
CA SER A 34 20.67 -5.10 -10.26
C SER A 34 19.60 -6.19 -10.20
N THR A 35 19.21 -6.60 -9.00
CA THR A 35 18.13 -7.55 -8.74
C THR A 35 17.42 -7.18 -7.44
N PRO A 36 16.07 -7.08 -7.43
CA PRO A 36 15.32 -6.75 -6.23
C PRO A 36 15.17 -7.96 -5.30
N HIS A 37 15.17 -7.71 -4.00
CA HIS A 37 15.02 -8.76 -2.99
C HIS A 37 13.92 -8.44 -1.98
N SER A 38 13.04 -9.41 -1.74
CA SER A 38 12.24 -9.40 -0.50
C SER A 38 13.16 -9.48 0.72
N LEU A 39 12.75 -8.91 1.85
CA LEU A 39 13.54 -8.98 3.09
C LEU A 39 13.62 -10.39 3.70
N GLY A 40 12.94 -11.38 3.13
CA GLY A 40 13.11 -12.79 3.47
C GLY A 40 14.54 -13.33 3.24
N ILE A 41 15.42 -12.56 2.60
CA ILE A 41 16.87 -12.84 2.49
C ILE A 41 17.61 -12.75 3.83
N LEU A 42 17.01 -12.13 4.85
CA LEU A 42 17.57 -12.01 6.19
C LEU A 42 17.16 -13.21 7.05
N SER A 43 18.10 -13.79 7.79
CA SER A 43 17.78 -14.76 8.86
C SER A 43 17.59 -14.08 10.22
N MET A 44 18.13 -12.87 10.37
CA MET A 44 17.98 -12.03 11.55
C MET A 44 17.78 -10.59 11.09
N SER A 45 16.79 -9.91 11.66
CA SER A 45 16.46 -8.52 11.37
C SER A 45 15.97 -7.74 12.59
N GLU A 46 15.78 -8.42 13.72
CA GLU A 46 15.24 -7.82 14.94
C GLU A 46 16.12 -8.16 16.16
N PRO A 47 16.72 -7.15 16.82
CA PRO A 47 16.71 -5.74 16.41
C PRO A 47 17.58 -5.48 15.15
N PRO A 48 17.46 -4.33 14.47
CA PRO A 48 18.13 -4.07 13.18
C PRO A 48 19.66 -4.28 13.19
N SER A 49 20.34 -3.94 14.28
CA SER A 49 21.80 -4.08 14.41
C SER A 49 22.32 -5.52 14.31
N VAL A 50 21.46 -6.52 14.55
CA VAL A 50 21.83 -7.94 14.37
C VAL A 50 21.47 -8.46 12.98
N GLY A 51 21.14 -7.57 12.03
CA GLY A 51 20.85 -7.91 10.65
C GLY A 51 21.86 -8.89 10.05
N ARG A 52 21.41 -10.03 9.54
CA ARG A 52 22.26 -11.05 8.87
C ARG A 52 21.52 -11.66 7.69
N PHE A 53 22.21 -11.83 6.57
CA PHE A 53 21.73 -12.66 5.47
C PHE A 53 21.63 -14.12 5.90
N ARG A 54 20.75 -14.88 5.24
CA ARG A 54 20.60 -16.32 5.47
C ARG A 54 21.94 -17.04 5.37
N ARG A 55 22.22 -17.88 6.37
CA ARG A 55 23.44 -18.69 6.45
C ARG A 55 23.64 -19.53 5.18
N GLY A 56 24.85 -19.53 4.66
CA GLY A 56 25.22 -20.19 3.41
C GLY A 56 25.07 -19.26 2.21
N TYR A 57 23.91 -18.60 2.08
CA TYR A 57 23.67 -17.63 1.00
C TYR A 57 24.46 -16.34 1.18
N ASP A 58 24.74 -15.95 2.42
CA ASP A 58 25.66 -14.86 2.77
C ASP A 58 26.99 -14.96 2.02
N LYS A 59 27.57 -16.17 1.93
CA LYS A 59 28.87 -16.39 1.27
C LYS A 59 28.75 -16.68 -0.22
N VAL A 60 27.81 -17.53 -0.63
CA VAL A 60 27.79 -18.05 -2.01
C VAL A 60 26.99 -17.17 -2.97
N ILE A 61 26.08 -16.33 -2.45
CA ILE A 61 25.22 -15.45 -3.25
C ILE A 61 25.50 -13.98 -2.93
N PHE A 62 25.30 -13.57 -1.68
CA PHE A 62 25.27 -12.14 -1.34
C PHE A 62 26.65 -11.50 -1.36
N ALA A 63 27.70 -12.12 -0.82
CA ALA A 63 29.04 -11.56 -0.93
C ALA A 63 29.50 -11.36 -2.40
N PRO A 64 29.39 -12.35 -3.32
CA PRO A 64 29.68 -12.15 -4.73
C PRO A 64 28.80 -11.09 -5.42
N MET A 65 27.52 -11.01 -5.05
CA MET A 65 26.59 -10.01 -5.59
C MET A 65 26.93 -8.59 -5.11
N LEU A 66 27.24 -8.42 -3.83
CA LEU A 66 27.63 -7.14 -3.24
C LEU A 66 28.98 -6.66 -3.81
N GLU A 67 29.91 -7.56 -4.06
CA GLU A 67 31.15 -7.23 -4.77
C GLU A 67 30.88 -6.79 -6.21
N PHE A 68 29.97 -7.48 -6.93
CA PHE A 68 29.53 -7.03 -8.24
C PHE A 68 28.94 -5.60 -8.19
N HIS A 69 28.07 -5.32 -7.22
CA HIS A 69 27.49 -3.98 -7.03
C HIS A 69 28.54 -2.92 -6.74
N ARG A 70 29.51 -3.22 -5.86
CA ARG A 70 30.63 -2.34 -5.54
C ARG A 70 31.48 -2.01 -6.77
N GLN A 71 31.82 -3.00 -7.58
CA GLN A 71 32.65 -2.85 -8.78
C GLN A 71 31.94 -2.07 -9.88
N THR A 72 30.65 -2.35 -10.09
CA THR A 72 29.86 -1.75 -11.18
C THR A 72 29.17 -0.44 -10.81
N LYS A 73 29.27 -0.04 -9.52
CA LYS A 73 28.54 1.10 -8.94
C LYS A 73 27.04 1.00 -9.18
N SER A 74 26.51 -0.21 -9.12
CA SER A 74 25.07 -0.48 -9.16
C SER A 74 24.53 -0.65 -7.73
N PRO A 75 23.26 -0.31 -7.48
CA PRO A 75 22.66 -0.42 -6.16
C PRO A 75 22.25 -1.86 -5.85
N PHE A 76 22.28 -2.24 -4.58
CA PHE A 76 21.59 -3.41 -4.05
C PHE A 76 20.11 -3.07 -3.82
N MET A 77 19.21 -3.70 -4.56
CA MET A 77 17.78 -3.41 -4.51
C MET A 77 17.05 -4.30 -3.49
N VAL A 78 16.22 -3.69 -2.64
CA VAL A 78 15.40 -4.37 -1.64
C VAL A 78 13.95 -3.89 -1.65
N ASN A 79 13.04 -4.74 -1.16
CA ASN A 79 11.61 -4.49 -1.09
C ASN A 79 11.15 -4.47 0.39
N PRO A 80 11.41 -3.39 1.15
CA PRO A 80 10.99 -3.23 2.53
C PRO A 80 9.49 -2.97 2.61
N TYR A 81 8.72 -3.95 3.06
CA TYR A 81 7.29 -3.84 3.28
C TYR A 81 6.96 -3.96 4.77
N PRO A 82 6.81 -2.84 5.50
CA PRO A 82 6.24 -2.85 6.85
C PRO A 82 4.89 -3.56 6.94
N TYR A 83 4.10 -3.53 5.86
CA TYR A 83 2.82 -4.22 5.74
C TYR A 83 2.90 -5.73 6.06
N PHE A 84 3.92 -6.45 5.60
CA PHE A 84 4.00 -7.90 5.84
C PHE A 84 4.50 -8.26 7.25
N GLY A 85 5.15 -7.33 7.96
CA GLY A 85 5.60 -7.50 9.34
C GLY A 85 4.63 -6.95 10.37
N PHE A 86 3.46 -6.46 9.94
CA PHE A 86 2.49 -5.81 10.80
C PHE A 86 1.75 -6.80 11.72
N SER A 87 1.49 -6.32 12.93
CA SER A 87 0.45 -6.82 13.82
C SER A 87 -0.35 -5.62 14.35
N PRO A 88 -1.62 -5.79 14.77
CA PRO A 88 -2.49 -4.66 15.15
C PRO A 88 -1.88 -3.65 16.15
N ASN A 89 -1.11 -4.14 17.12
CA ASN A 89 -0.39 -3.33 18.12
C ASN A 89 0.81 -2.54 17.55
N MET A 90 1.29 -2.88 16.36
CA MET A 90 2.40 -2.22 15.67
C MET A 90 1.95 -1.27 14.56
N LEU A 91 0.64 -1.08 14.34
CA LEU A 91 0.12 -0.30 13.21
C LEU A 91 0.82 1.07 13.08
N ASN A 92 0.84 1.85 14.17
CA ASN A 92 1.44 3.19 14.14
C ASN A 92 2.94 3.16 13.79
N TYR A 93 3.66 2.15 14.27
CA TYR A 93 5.07 1.93 13.95
C TYR A 93 5.27 1.56 12.47
N CYS A 94 4.34 0.79 11.88
CA CYS A 94 4.39 0.44 10.46
C CYS A 94 4.06 1.61 9.53
N ILE A 95 3.15 2.52 9.93
CA ILE A 95 2.64 3.61 9.08
C ILE A 95 3.15 5.01 9.46
N PHE A 96 4.29 5.09 10.17
CA PHE A 96 4.93 6.34 10.59
C PHE A 96 4.05 7.26 11.46
N LYS A 97 3.00 6.74 12.11
CA LYS A 97 2.22 7.50 13.10
C LYS A 97 2.98 7.53 14.45
N PRO A 98 2.76 8.53 15.33
CA PRO A 98 3.38 8.58 16.64
C PRO A 98 3.23 7.28 17.44
N ASN A 99 4.34 6.79 17.99
CA ASN A 99 4.43 5.56 18.77
C ASN A 99 5.67 5.61 19.69
N ARG A 100 5.81 4.63 20.59
CA ARG A 100 6.94 4.55 21.54
C ARG A 100 8.27 4.12 20.90
N GLY A 101 8.22 3.63 19.67
CA GLY A 101 9.35 3.04 18.97
C GLY A 101 9.74 1.65 19.48
N VAL A 102 10.64 1.02 18.75
CA VAL A 102 11.25 -0.28 19.07
C VAL A 102 12.72 -0.05 19.39
N HIS A 103 13.14 -0.46 20.58
CA HIS A 103 14.49 -0.23 21.07
C HIS A 103 15.45 -1.33 20.64
N ASP A 104 16.53 -0.94 19.97
CA ASP A 104 17.66 -1.80 19.65
C ASP A 104 18.64 -1.81 20.82
N LYS A 105 18.59 -2.88 21.61
CA LYS A 105 19.39 -3.05 22.83
C LYS A 105 20.91 -3.05 22.62
N PHE A 106 21.40 -3.28 21.40
CA PHE A 106 22.85 -3.37 21.15
C PHE A 106 23.43 -2.02 20.71
N THR A 107 22.64 -1.18 20.06
CA THR A 107 23.07 0.15 19.59
C THR A 107 22.54 1.29 20.46
N GLY A 108 21.52 1.04 21.27
CA GLY A 108 20.81 2.06 22.02
C GLY A 108 19.84 2.90 21.17
N ILE A 109 19.70 2.59 19.87
CA ILE A 109 18.83 3.32 18.96
C ILE A 109 17.38 2.90 19.18
N THR A 110 16.47 3.86 19.23
CA THR A 110 15.02 3.59 19.22
C THR A 110 14.45 3.95 17.85
N TYR A 111 14.02 2.93 17.11
CA TYR A 111 13.39 3.09 15.81
C TYR A 111 11.93 3.49 15.98
N THR A 112 11.51 4.60 15.38
CA THR A 112 10.13 5.09 15.48
C THR A 112 9.26 4.70 14.30
N ASN A 113 9.83 4.07 13.28
CA ASN A 113 9.09 3.47 12.17
C ASN A 113 9.77 2.19 11.67
N MET A 114 8.97 1.25 11.17
CA MET A 114 9.44 -0.07 10.74
C MET A 114 10.26 -0.01 9.44
N PHE A 115 10.02 0.98 8.58
CA PHE A 115 10.77 1.14 7.34
C PHE A 115 12.26 1.39 7.63
N ASP A 116 12.59 2.32 8.53
CA ASP A 116 13.97 2.59 8.96
C ASP A 116 14.61 1.34 9.55
N ALA A 117 13.89 0.63 10.41
CA ALA A 117 14.40 -0.60 11.04
C ALA A 117 14.69 -1.69 10.00
N GLN A 118 13.83 -1.86 9.00
CA GLN A 118 14.01 -2.81 7.92
C GLN A 118 15.23 -2.46 7.05
N MET A 119 15.38 -1.18 6.71
CA MET A 119 16.52 -0.68 5.93
C MET A 119 17.85 -0.84 6.69
N ASP A 120 17.84 -0.54 8.00
CA ASP A 120 19.03 -0.69 8.85
C ASP A 120 19.38 -2.16 9.14
N ALA A 121 18.40 -3.06 9.12
CA ALA A 121 18.66 -4.50 9.16
C ALA A 121 19.38 -5.00 7.90
N VAL A 122 18.98 -4.52 6.71
CA VAL A 122 19.68 -4.81 5.45
C VAL A 122 21.11 -4.25 5.50
N TYR A 123 21.26 -2.99 5.90
CA TYR A 123 22.57 -2.35 6.03
C TYR A 123 23.49 -3.11 7.00
N SER A 124 22.96 -3.53 8.16
CA SER A 124 23.73 -4.31 9.13
C SER A 124 24.18 -5.65 8.55
N ALA A 125 23.33 -6.33 7.77
CA ALA A 125 23.69 -7.57 7.08
C ALA A 125 24.81 -7.36 6.04
N MET A 126 24.74 -6.27 5.26
CA MET A 126 25.78 -5.90 4.29
C MET A 126 27.10 -5.56 4.99
N LYS A 127 27.04 -4.80 6.09
CA LYS A 127 28.21 -4.39 6.86
C LYS A 127 28.97 -5.58 7.46
N VAL A 128 28.26 -6.63 7.90
CA VAL A 128 28.88 -7.87 8.39
C VAL A 128 29.72 -8.57 7.33
N LEU A 129 29.29 -8.49 6.07
CA LEU A 129 30.06 -9.03 4.95
C LEU A 129 31.14 -8.05 4.45
N GLY A 130 31.26 -6.87 5.05
CA GLY A 130 32.23 -5.84 4.67
C GLY A 130 31.78 -4.94 3.53
N TYR A 131 30.47 -4.86 3.21
CA TYR A 131 29.90 -4.12 2.07
C TYR A 131 28.99 -2.96 2.49
N GLY A 132 29.29 -2.30 3.61
CA GLY A 132 28.52 -1.14 4.08
C GLY A 132 28.57 0.08 3.14
N ASP A 133 29.52 0.11 2.20
CA ASP A 133 29.70 1.14 1.18
C ASP A 133 28.80 0.97 -0.05
N VAL A 134 28.19 -0.20 -0.25
CA VAL A 134 27.33 -0.46 -1.41
C VAL A 134 26.01 0.33 -1.27
N GLU A 135 25.56 0.95 -2.36
CA GLU A 135 24.29 1.68 -2.42
C GLU A 135 23.08 0.78 -2.24
N ILE A 136 22.07 1.27 -1.53
CA ILE A 136 20.79 0.56 -1.34
C ILE A 136 19.70 1.33 -2.08
N MET A 137 18.88 0.62 -2.84
CA MET A 137 17.70 1.16 -3.49
C MET A 137 16.45 0.42 -3.02
N VAL A 138 15.37 1.16 -2.79
CA VAL A 138 14.07 0.59 -2.45
C VAL A 138 13.32 0.34 -3.75
N ALA A 139 13.32 -0.91 -4.21
CA ALA A 139 12.71 -1.28 -5.48
C ALA A 139 11.18 -1.41 -5.38
N GLU A 140 10.65 -1.73 -4.21
CA GLU A 140 9.22 -1.72 -3.96
C GLU A 140 8.90 -1.50 -2.49
N THR A 141 7.85 -0.73 -2.22
CA THR A 141 7.22 -0.64 -0.91
C THR A 141 5.84 0.00 -1.03
N GLY A 142 4.90 -0.31 -0.15
CA GLY A 142 3.53 0.20 -0.23
C GLY A 142 2.62 -0.38 0.84
N TRP A 143 1.36 0.08 0.83
CA TRP A 143 0.32 -0.40 1.74
C TRP A 143 -1.02 -0.54 0.99
N PRO A 144 -1.73 -1.68 1.13
CA PRO A 144 -2.96 -1.91 0.40
C PRO A 144 -4.13 -1.10 0.97
N SER A 145 -4.99 -0.62 0.09
CA SER A 145 -6.16 0.23 0.43
C SER A 145 -7.42 -0.55 0.77
N LEU A 146 -7.46 -1.84 0.42
CA LEU A 146 -8.58 -2.74 0.69
C LEU A 146 -8.06 -4.16 0.87
N GLY A 147 -8.50 -4.84 1.93
CA GLY A 147 -8.10 -6.20 2.27
C GLY A 147 -9.30 -7.11 2.52
N ASP A 148 -9.02 -8.38 2.77
CA ASP A 148 -10.00 -9.35 3.25
C ASP A 148 -10.49 -8.94 4.66
N PRO A 149 -11.70 -9.36 5.12
CA PRO A 149 -12.28 -8.92 6.39
C PRO A 149 -11.41 -9.15 7.64
N ASN A 150 -10.48 -10.10 7.60
CA ASN A 150 -9.56 -10.42 8.69
C ASN A 150 -8.25 -9.61 8.66
N GLN A 151 -8.01 -8.81 7.62
CA GLN A 151 -6.80 -8.01 7.45
C GLN A 151 -6.96 -6.64 8.12
N VAL A 152 -6.99 -6.64 9.46
CA VAL A 152 -7.07 -5.42 10.27
C VAL A 152 -5.96 -4.45 9.88
N GLY A 153 -6.27 -3.15 9.76
CA GLY A 153 -5.30 -2.12 9.36
C GLY A 153 -5.12 -1.97 7.84
N VAL A 154 -5.74 -2.81 7.02
CA VAL A 154 -5.80 -2.63 5.57
C VAL A 154 -7.05 -1.85 5.19
N ASN A 155 -6.87 -0.55 4.96
CA ASN A 155 -7.93 0.36 4.56
C ASN A 155 -7.33 1.58 3.87
N LEU A 156 -8.21 2.39 3.26
CA LEU A 156 -7.83 3.58 2.50
C LEU A 156 -7.07 4.61 3.35
N GLU A 157 -7.48 4.84 4.61
CA GLU A 157 -6.82 5.80 5.51
C GLU A 157 -5.37 5.39 5.79
N ASN A 158 -5.14 4.13 6.12
CA ASN A 158 -3.81 3.62 6.44
C ASN A 158 -2.92 3.54 5.20
N ALA A 159 -3.48 3.22 4.03
CA ALA A 159 -2.75 3.26 2.76
C ALA A 159 -2.27 4.68 2.43
N ALA A 160 -3.17 5.66 2.51
CA ALA A 160 -2.84 7.07 2.32
C ALA A 160 -1.83 7.57 3.37
N THR A 161 -1.98 7.15 4.63
CA THR A 161 -1.05 7.47 5.71
C THR A 161 0.35 6.92 5.43
N TYR A 162 0.46 5.63 5.11
CA TYR A 162 1.74 4.96 4.88
C TYR A 162 2.46 5.61 3.69
N ASN A 163 1.82 5.68 2.53
CA ASN A 163 2.43 6.18 1.30
C ASN A 163 2.75 7.68 1.41
N GLY A 164 1.86 8.48 2.01
CA GLY A 164 2.08 9.90 2.24
C GLY A 164 3.20 10.20 3.24
N ASN A 165 3.29 9.44 4.34
CA ASN A 165 4.36 9.63 5.32
C ASN A 165 5.71 9.09 4.82
N LEU A 166 5.71 8.00 4.07
CA LEU A 166 6.90 7.49 3.38
C LEU A 166 7.47 8.57 2.45
N LEU A 167 6.63 9.20 1.63
CA LEU A 167 7.04 10.30 0.74
C LEU A 167 7.67 11.45 1.53
N LYS A 168 7.04 11.89 2.62
CA LYS A 168 7.58 12.94 3.51
C LYS A 168 8.93 12.53 4.10
N HIS A 169 9.03 11.29 4.59
CA HIS A 169 10.24 10.75 5.19
C HIS A 169 11.41 10.75 4.19
N ILE A 170 11.22 10.21 2.97
CA ILE A 170 12.27 10.16 1.94
C ILE A 170 12.64 11.58 1.47
N SER A 171 11.65 12.45 1.28
CA SER A 171 11.87 13.83 0.82
C SER A 171 12.66 14.65 1.84
N SER A 172 12.51 14.36 3.15
CA SER A 172 13.28 15.02 4.21
C SER A 172 14.80 14.84 4.08
N GLY A 173 15.25 13.77 3.42
CA GLY A 173 16.67 13.45 3.30
C GLY A 173 17.35 13.02 4.61
N LYS A 174 16.58 12.78 5.68
CA LYS A 174 17.10 12.35 6.99
C LYS A 174 17.89 11.03 6.92
N GLY A 175 17.55 10.16 5.98
CA GLY A 175 18.03 8.78 5.95
C GLY A 175 17.50 7.98 7.14
N THR A 176 18.20 6.90 7.48
CA THR A 176 17.87 6.02 8.60
C THR A 176 18.85 6.22 9.77
N PRO A 177 18.55 5.72 10.99
CA PRO A 177 19.46 5.85 12.13
C PRO A 177 20.90 5.36 11.90
N LEU A 178 21.11 4.23 11.22
CA LEU A 178 22.47 3.72 10.90
C LEU A 178 23.04 4.28 9.59
N MET A 179 22.20 4.91 8.75
CA MET A 179 22.62 5.56 7.51
C MET A 179 22.10 7.01 7.46
N PRO A 180 22.54 7.87 8.39
CA PRO A 180 22.06 9.24 8.47
C PRO A 180 22.44 10.03 7.23
N ASN A 181 21.53 10.90 6.76
CA ASN A 181 21.68 11.74 5.56
C ASN A 181 21.80 10.95 4.24
N ARG A 182 21.63 9.63 4.26
CA ARG A 182 21.61 8.83 3.03
C ARG A 182 20.25 8.98 2.35
N ARG A 183 20.26 9.27 1.05
CA ARG A 183 19.06 9.29 0.22
C ARG A 183 18.88 7.93 -0.44
N PHE A 184 17.68 7.38 -0.30
CA PHE A 184 17.30 6.14 -0.98
C PHE A 184 16.41 6.50 -2.15
N GLN A 185 16.78 6.07 -3.35
CA GLN A 185 15.82 6.05 -4.44
C GLN A 185 14.76 5.00 -4.11
N THR A 186 13.49 5.40 -4.17
CA THR A 186 12.37 4.59 -3.70
C THR A 186 11.26 4.57 -4.73
N TYR A 187 10.82 3.36 -5.06
CA TYR A 187 9.69 3.12 -5.93
C TYR A 187 8.50 2.66 -5.11
N LEU A 188 7.40 3.41 -5.21
CA LEU A 188 6.16 3.07 -4.56
C LEU A 188 5.44 1.97 -5.34
N PHE A 189 5.01 0.93 -4.63
CA PHE A 189 4.19 -0.13 -5.15
C PHE A 189 2.72 0.14 -4.79
N SER A 190 1.83 0.37 -5.75
CA SER A 190 2.05 0.44 -7.20
C SER A 190 1.22 1.56 -7.83
N LEU A 191 1.38 1.75 -9.15
CA LEU A 191 0.62 2.79 -9.86
C LEU A 191 -0.87 2.45 -9.91
N PHE A 192 -1.24 1.21 -10.22
CA PHE A 192 -2.63 0.81 -10.43
C PHE A 192 -3.05 -0.35 -9.53
N ASN A 193 -4.34 -0.43 -9.21
CA ASN A 193 -4.93 -1.65 -8.70
C ASN A 193 -4.89 -2.73 -9.78
N GLU A 194 -4.37 -3.91 -9.43
CA GLU A 194 -4.09 -5.01 -10.37
C GLU A 194 -5.05 -6.17 -10.11
N ASN A 195 -6.24 -6.13 -10.74
CA ASN A 195 -7.35 -7.05 -10.47
C ASN A 195 -7.07 -8.53 -10.79
N LEU A 196 -6.05 -8.83 -11.60
CA LEU A 196 -5.64 -10.20 -11.94
C LEU A 196 -4.59 -10.78 -10.97
N LYS A 197 -4.15 -10.03 -9.96
CA LYS A 197 -3.18 -10.56 -8.99
C LYS A 197 -3.79 -11.71 -8.17
N PRO A 198 -3.09 -12.85 -8.07
CA PRO A 198 -3.53 -13.96 -7.25
C PRO A 198 -3.42 -13.61 -5.76
N GLY A 199 -4.10 -14.38 -4.91
CA GLY A 199 -4.02 -14.23 -3.45
C GLY A 199 -5.13 -13.37 -2.85
N SER A 200 -4.83 -12.75 -1.70
CA SER A 200 -5.79 -11.96 -0.90
C SER A 200 -6.32 -10.73 -1.64
N THR A 201 -7.42 -10.16 -1.15
CA THR A 201 -7.94 -8.87 -1.68
C THR A 201 -6.91 -7.76 -1.59
N ALA A 202 -6.04 -7.77 -0.57
CA ALA A 202 -4.95 -6.81 -0.45
C ALA A 202 -4.04 -6.76 -1.68
N GLU A 203 -3.68 -7.90 -2.26
CA GLU A 203 -2.77 -7.96 -3.42
C GLU A 203 -3.31 -7.19 -4.62
N ARG A 204 -4.64 -7.11 -4.77
CA ARG A 204 -5.30 -6.41 -5.89
C ARG A 204 -5.48 -4.90 -5.65
N ASN A 205 -5.12 -4.38 -4.48
CA ASN A 205 -5.51 -3.05 -4.02
C ASN A 205 -4.34 -2.17 -3.48
N PHE A 206 -3.12 -2.36 -4.01
CA PHE A 206 -1.95 -1.53 -3.70
C PHE A 206 -1.84 -0.24 -4.52
N GLY A 207 -2.67 -0.07 -5.54
CA GLY A 207 -2.58 1.02 -6.49
C GLY A 207 -2.86 2.39 -5.87
N LEU A 208 -2.12 3.40 -6.34
CA LEU A 208 -2.49 4.80 -6.16
C LEU A 208 -3.69 5.21 -7.02
N PHE A 209 -3.90 4.50 -8.14
CA PHE A 209 -4.98 4.74 -9.09
C PHE A 209 -5.76 3.45 -9.37
N ARG A 210 -7.03 3.61 -9.74
CA ARG A 210 -7.81 2.55 -10.37
C ARG A 210 -7.41 2.41 -11.85
N PRO A 211 -7.73 1.29 -12.52
CA PRO A 211 -7.43 1.10 -13.93
C PRO A 211 -8.04 2.14 -14.88
N ASP A 212 -9.09 2.83 -14.43
CA ASP A 212 -9.75 3.94 -15.16
C ASP A 212 -9.06 5.31 -14.94
N PHE A 213 -7.86 5.32 -14.37
CA PHE A 213 -7.06 6.51 -14.03
C PHE A 213 -7.63 7.38 -12.91
N THR A 214 -8.74 6.99 -12.26
CA THR A 214 -9.21 7.71 -11.09
C THR A 214 -8.27 7.45 -9.91
N PRO A 215 -7.89 8.48 -9.12
CA PRO A 215 -7.08 8.26 -7.94
C PRO A 215 -7.87 7.44 -6.90
N VAL A 216 -7.19 6.51 -6.23
CA VAL A 216 -7.72 5.82 -5.04
C VAL A 216 -7.65 6.76 -3.84
N TYR A 217 -6.51 7.44 -3.67
CA TYR A 217 -6.26 8.48 -2.67
C TYR A 217 -5.11 9.39 -3.16
N ASP A 218 -5.01 10.60 -2.63
CA ASP A 218 -3.93 11.54 -2.95
C ASP A 218 -2.87 11.55 -1.84
N ILE A 219 -1.60 11.48 -2.24
CA ILE A 219 -0.42 11.57 -1.37
C ILE A 219 0.42 12.83 -1.62
N GLY A 220 -0.08 13.77 -2.43
CA GLY A 220 0.57 15.03 -2.77
C GLY A 220 1.51 14.96 -3.98
N ILE A 221 1.35 13.96 -4.85
CA ILE A 221 2.13 13.81 -6.10
C ILE A 221 1.34 14.15 -7.36
N LEU A 222 0.02 14.34 -7.24
CA LEU A 222 -0.83 14.74 -8.35
C LEU A 222 -0.48 16.19 -8.72
N LYS A 223 -0.21 16.46 -10.00
CA LYS A 223 -0.03 17.83 -10.47
C LYS A 223 -1.32 18.59 -10.17
N GLN A 224 -1.25 19.62 -9.34
CA GLN A 224 -2.28 20.65 -9.35
C GLN A 224 -2.31 21.23 -10.76
N SER A 225 -3.47 21.17 -11.42
CA SER A 225 -3.66 21.80 -12.72
C SER A 225 -3.24 23.26 -12.62
N ALA A 226 -2.14 23.63 -13.29
CA ALA A 226 -1.75 25.02 -13.45
C ALA A 226 -2.80 25.70 -14.34
N GLY A 227 -3.71 26.42 -13.71
CA GLY A 227 -4.81 27.13 -14.37
C GLY A 227 -6.01 27.16 -13.45
N GLY A 228 -6.33 28.35 -12.94
CA GLY A 228 -7.57 28.59 -12.23
C GLY A 228 -8.76 28.18 -13.09
N ALA A 229 -9.28 26.98 -12.84
CA ALA A 229 -10.72 26.80 -12.82
C ALA A 229 -11.17 27.28 -11.43
N PRO A 230 -12.35 27.93 -11.32
CA PRO A 230 -12.85 28.27 -10.00
C PRO A 230 -12.86 26.97 -9.21
N THR A 231 -12.27 27.00 -8.01
CA THR A 231 -12.74 26.11 -6.95
C THR A 231 -14.25 26.19 -7.05
N PRO A 232 -14.98 25.08 -7.29
CA PRO A 232 -16.36 25.09 -6.92
C PRO A 232 -16.26 25.32 -5.41
N THR A 233 -16.52 26.56 -5.00
CA THR A 233 -17.13 26.83 -3.71
C THR A 233 -18.18 25.76 -3.56
N VAL A 234 -17.91 24.74 -2.75
CA VAL A 234 -18.79 23.61 -2.52
C VAL A 234 -20.13 24.26 -2.13
N PRO A 235 -21.15 24.20 -2.99
CA PRO A 235 -22.47 24.57 -2.53
C PRO A 235 -22.79 23.53 -1.48
N SER A 236 -23.13 23.99 -0.28
CA SER A 236 -23.60 23.21 0.86
C SER A 236 -24.95 22.56 0.55
N GLY A 237 -24.99 21.71 -0.48
CA GLY A 237 -26.13 20.89 -0.86
C GLY A 237 -26.00 19.52 -0.20
N LYS A 238 -27.09 19.05 0.41
CA LYS A 238 -27.21 17.67 0.86
C LYS A 238 -27.10 16.75 -0.36
N LYS A 239 -26.33 15.66 -0.23
CA LYS A 239 -26.17 14.62 -1.26
C LYS A 239 -26.55 13.29 -0.64
N TRP A 240 -27.13 12.41 -1.44
CA TRP A 240 -27.50 11.05 -1.05
C TRP A 240 -26.91 10.05 -2.03
N CYS A 241 -26.63 8.83 -1.57
CA CYS A 241 -26.23 7.75 -2.45
C CYS A 241 -27.43 6.88 -2.83
N VAL A 242 -27.69 6.71 -4.12
CA VAL A 242 -28.79 5.87 -4.63
C VAL A 242 -28.32 4.89 -5.71
N PRO A 243 -29.05 3.80 -5.97
CA PRO A 243 -28.69 2.83 -7.01
C PRO A 243 -28.86 3.44 -8.40
N LYS A 244 -27.93 3.12 -9.31
CA LYS A 244 -28.10 3.48 -10.72
C LYS A 244 -29.25 2.71 -11.36
N PRO A 245 -29.95 3.29 -12.37
CA PRO A 245 -31.06 2.62 -13.05
C PRO A 245 -30.70 1.25 -13.65
N ASP A 246 -29.46 1.08 -14.11
CA ASP A 246 -28.94 -0.12 -14.77
C ASP A 246 -28.33 -1.17 -13.82
N ALA A 247 -28.27 -0.90 -12.51
CA ALA A 247 -27.78 -1.87 -11.54
C ALA A 247 -28.74 -3.08 -11.43
N THR A 248 -28.20 -4.30 -11.48
CA THR A 248 -28.98 -5.54 -11.37
C THR A 248 -29.33 -5.86 -9.93
N ASP A 249 -30.43 -6.59 -9.72
CA ASP A 249 -30.88 -6.97 -8.37
C ASP A 249 -29.85 -7.81 -7.62
N GLU A 250 -29.06 -8.65 -8.31
CA GLU A 250 -27.98 -9.43 -7.70
C GLU A 250 -26.86 -8.53 -7.16
N ALA A 251 -26.51 -7.50 -7.92
CA ALA A 251 -25.49 -6.53 -7.51
C ALA A 251 -26.01 -5.67 -6.35
N LEU A 252 -27.28 -5.26 -6.38
CA LEU A 252 -27.91 -4.51 -5.31
C LEU A 252 -28.08 -5.34 -4.03
N GLN A 253 -28.40 -6.62 -4.14
CA GLN A 253 -28.41 -7.53 -3.00
C GLN A 253 -27.01 -7.70 -2.40
N SER A 254 -25.98 -7.74 -3.24
CA SER A 254 -24.58 -7.78 -2.79
C SER A 254 -24.21 -6.50 -2.03
N ASN A 255 -24.67 -5.34 -2.49
CA ASN A 255 -24.49 -4.06 -1.79
C ASN A 255 -25.17 -4.07 -0.42
N ILE A 256 -26.43 -4.54 -0.32
CA ILE A 256 -27.15 -4.65 0.94
C ILE A 256 -26.37 -5.54 1.91
N ASN A 257 -25.97 -6.74 1.46
CA ASN A 257 -25.22 -7.69 2.28
C ASN A 257 -23.90 -7.08 2.79
N TYR A 258 -23.17 -6.39 1.90
CA TYR A 258 -21.96 -5.67 2.26
C TYR A 258 -22.24 -4.59 3.31
N VAL A 259 -23.16 -3.66 3.05
CA VAL A 259 -23.47 -2.55 3.97
C VAL A 259 -23.87 -3.08 5.35
N CYS A 260 -24.78 -4.05 5.40
CA CYS A 260 -25.27 -4.58 6.68
C CYS A 260 -24.21 -5.36 7.46
N SER A 261 -23.13 -5.80 6.80
CA SER A 261 -21.98 -6.43 7.46
C SER A 261 -20.97 -5.42 8.03
N THR A 262 -21.03 -4.15 7.63
CA THR A 262 -20.06 -3.10 8.01
C THR A 262 -20.41 -2.34 9.29
N GLY A 263 -21.49 -2.72 9.98
CA GLY A 263 -21.97 -2.06 11.20
C GLY A 263 -22.96 -0.91 10.96
N VAL A 264 -23.39 -0.69 9.71
CA VAL A 264 -24.50 0.21 9.37
C VAL A 264 -25.83 -0.41 9.81
N ASP A 265 -26.73 0.39 10.41
CA ASP A 265 -28.02 -0.10 10.88
C ASP A 265 -28.98 -0.40 9.71
N CYS A 266 -29.14 -1.69 9.42
CA CYS A 266 -30.07 -2.18 8.41
C CYS A 266 -31.45 -2.58 8.97
N LYS A 267 -31.75 -2.35 10.26
CA LYS A 267 -33.11 -2.61 10.79
C LYS A 267 -34.22 -1.87 10.04
N PRO A 268 -34.04 -0.63 9.54
CA PRO A 268 -35.10 0.10 8.85
C PRO A 268 -35.58 -0.57 7.56
N ILE A 269 -34.76 -1.41 6.92
CA ILE A 269 -35.13 -2.14 5.68
C ILE A 269 -35.63 -3.57 5.95
N GLN A 270 -35.74 -4.00 7.20
CA GLN A 270 -36.29 -5.32 7.57
C GLN A 270 -37.82 -5.27 7.71
N PRO A 271 -38.53 -6.41 7.68
CA PRO A 271 -39.98 -6.44 7.88
C PRO A 271 -40.42 -5.67 9.14
N GLY A 272 -41.33 -4.71 8.96
CA GLY A 272 -41.80 -3.80 10.02
C GLY A 272 -40.94 -2.55 10.24
N GLY A 273 -39.84 -2.39 9.49
CA GLY A 273 -38.98 -1.21 9.50
C GLY A 273 -39.56 -0.04 8.67
N ALA A 274 -39.14 1.18 9.02
CA ALA A 274 -39.66 2.41 8.40
C ALA A 274 -39.33 2.57 6.90
N CYS A 275 -38.34 1.81 6.40
CA CYS A 275 -37.88 1.80 5.01
C CYS A 275 -38.06 0.42 4.35
N TYR A 276 -38.95 -0.41 4.89
CA TYR A 276 -39.27 -1.71 4.32
C TYR A 276 -40.08 -1.58 3.03
N ASP A 277 -41.03 -0.65 3.00
CA ASP A 277 -41.90 -0.42 1.85
C ASP A 277 -41.40 0.74 0.98
N PRO A 278 -41.35 0.59 -0.36
CA PRO A 278 -41.76 -0.60 -1.11
C PRO A 278 -40.78 -1.76 -0.94
N ASN A 279 -41.31 -2.97 -0.70
CA ASN A 279 -40.54 -4.20 -0.50
C ASN A 279 -39.88 -4.68 -1.80
N THR A 280 -38.80 -4.01 -2.19
CA THR A 280 -38.00 -4.29 -3.39
C THR A 280 -36.52 -4.19 -3.03
N ILE A 281 -35.69 -5.02 -3.66
CA ILE A 281 -34.23 -5.02 -3.47
C ILE A 281 -33.66 -3.62 -3.73
N ARG A 282 -34.14 -2.94 -4.77
CA ARG A 282 -33.70 -1.58 -5.10
C ARG A 282 -34.00 -0.55 -4.02
N SER A 283 -35.20 -0.59 -3.42
CA SER A 283 -35.56 0.35 -2.34
C SER A 283 -34.68 0.12 -1.11
N HIS A 284 -34.48 -1.14 -0.73
CA HIS A 284 -33.63 -1.51 0.40
C HIS A 284 -32.16 -1.16 0.15
N ALA A 285 -31.66 -1.40 -1.06
CA ALA A 285 -30.31 -1.03 -1.47
C ALA A 285 -30.12 0.48 -1.45
N SER A 286 -31.10 1.25 -1.91
CA SER A 286 -31.04 2.72 -1.86
C SER A 286 -30.85 3.25 -0.45
N TYR A 287 -31.62 2.75 0.51
CA TYR A 287 -31.47 3.15 1.90
C TYR A 287 -30.11 2.73 2.48
N ALA A 288 -29.72 1.47 2.28
CA ALA A 288 -28.46 0.93 2.79
C ALA A 288 -27.23 1.67 2.20
N MET A 289 -27.19 1.86 0.88
CA MET A 289 -26.11 2.56 0.19
C MET A 289 -25.98 4.01 0.66
N ASN A 290 -27.11 4.71 0.86
CA ASN A 290 -27.08 6.04 1.45
C ASN A 290 -26.58 6.04 2.89
N ALA A 291 -27.09 5.14 3.73
CA ALA A 291 -26.69 5.06 5.12
C ALA A 291 -25.17 4.88 5.25
N TYR A 292 -24.61 3.96 4.46
CA TYR A 292 -23.17 3.76 4.35
C TYR A 292 -22.44 5.02 3.85
N TYR A 293 -22.93 5.65 2.78
CA TYR A 293 -22.32 6.88 2.25
C TYR A 293 -22.19 7.97 3.33
N GLN A 294 -23.24 8.19 4.11
CA GLN A 294 -23.27 9.21 5.16
C GLN A 294 -22.37 8.85 6.35
N THR A 295 -22.39 7.60 6.81
CA THR A 295 -21.63 7.19 7.99
C THR A 295 -20.14 6.97 7.70
N SER A 296 -19.77 6.75 6.44
CA SER A 296 -18.40 6.41 6.03
C SER A 296 -17.59 7.62 5.53
N GLY A 297 -18.06 8.86 5.75
CA GLY A 297 -17.30 10.08 5.44
C GLY A 297 -17.74 10.86 4.20
N ARG A 298 -18.87 10.50 3.56
CA ARG A 298 -19.52 11.26 2.46
C ARG A 298 -18.65 11.57 1.24
N HIS A 299 -17.58 10.82 1.03
CA HIS A 299 -16.81 10.95 -0.19
C HIS A 299 -17.57 10.32 -1.35
N ASP A 300 -17.46 10.89 -2.55
CA ASP A 300 -18.21 10.42 -3.72
C ASP A 300 -17.97 8.92 -4.00
N PHE A 301 -16.78 8.41 -3.68
CA PHE A 301 -16.44 6.99 -3.80
C PHE A 301 -17.17 6.06 -2.82
N ASN A 302 -17.65 6.57 -1.69
CA ASN A 302 -18.48 5.78 -0.77
C ASN A 302 -19.82 5.41 -1.41
N CYS A 303 -20.17 6.05 -2.53
CA CYS A 303 -21.36 5.76 -3.30
C CYS A 303 -21.09 4.90 -4.55
N ASP A 304 -19.85 4.46 -4.80
CA ASP A 304 -19.53 3.75 -6.04
C ASP A 304 -20.17 2.34 -6.09
N PHE A 305 -20.01 1.55 -5.03
CA PHE A 305 -20.55 0.18 -4.91
C PHE A 305 -20.29 -0.69 -6.15
N ALA A 306 -19.03 -0.78 -6.59
CA ALA A 306 -18.65 -1.48 -7.82
C ALA A 306 -19.43 -0.93 -9.03
N ASN A 307 -19.44 0.40 -9.16
CA ASN A 307 -20.13 1.16 -10.21
C ASN A 307 -21.66 1.06 -10.24
N THR A 308 -22.31 0.58 -9.17
CA THR A 308 -23.78 0.44 -9.09
C THR A 308 -24.49 1.58 -8.37
N GLY A 309 -23.77 2.49 -7.72
CA GLY A 309 -24.35 3.66 -7.05
C GLY A 309 -24.02 4.99 -7.73
N VAL A 310 -24.83 6.00 -7.44
CA VAL A 310 -24.69 7.36 -7.95
C VAL A 310 -25.16 8.38 -6.90
N LEU A 311 -24.53 9.55 -6.88
CA LEU A 311 -24.94 10.63 -5.99
C LEU A 311 -26.15 11.37 -6.55
N ALA A 312 -27.21 11.41 -5.76
CA ALA A 312 -28.39 12.22 -5.98
C ALA A 312 -28.34 13.52 -5.17
N THR A 313 -28.84 14.60 -5.75
CA THR A 313 -29.06 15.89 -5.09
C THR A 313 -30.52 16.08 -4.63
N SER A 314 -31.41 15.17 -5.04
CA SER A 314 -32.79 15.08 -4.56
C SER A 314 -32.88 14.13 -3.36
N ASP A 315 -33.58 14.56 -2.31
CA ASP A 315 -33.84 13.72 -1.14
C ASP A 315 -34.73 12.52 -1.53
N PRO A 316 -34.24 11.27 -1.40
CA PRO A 316 -34.98 10.06 -1.74
C PRO A 316 -35.94 9.60 -0.62
N SER A 317 -36.06 10.36 0.47
CA SER A 317 -36.99 10.08 1.57
C SER A 317 -38.44 10.04 1.08
N HIS A 318 -39.22 9.11 1.64
CA HIS A 318 -40.63 8.94 1.27
C HIS A 318 -41.42 8.34 2.44
N GLY A 319 -42.61 8.88 2.70
CA GLY A 319 -43.46 8.42 3.80
C GLY A 319 -42.69 8.37 5.15
N PRO A 320 -42.73 7.25 5.88
CA PRO A 320 -41.97 7.09 7.12
C PRO A 320 -40.47 6.83 6.91
N CYS A 321 -40.02 6.55 5.68
CA CYS A 321 -38.62 6.30 5.37
C CYS A 321 -37.84 7.60 5.19
N GLN A 322 -37.02 7.96 6.18
CA GLN A 322 -36.21 9.18 6.19
C GLN A 322 -34.74 8.85 5.99
N TYR A 323 -34.13 9.40 4.94
CA TYR A 323 -32.72 9.19 4.61
C TYR A 323 -31.85 10.22 5.32
N ILE A 324 -30.77 9.75 5.96
CA ILE A 324 -29.77 10.63 6.55
C ILE A 324 -29.01 11.43 5.46
N SER A 325 -28.60 12.67 5.78
CA SER A 325 -28.11 13.68 4.83
C SER A 325 -26.98 14.56 5.37
#